data_AF-A0A2E8QJR5-F1
#
_entry.id   AF-A0A2E8QJR5-F1
#
_cell.length_a   1.000
_cell.length_b   1.000
_cell.length_c   1.000
_cell.angle_alpha   90.00
_cell.angle_beta   90.00
_cell.angle_gamma   90.00
#
_symmetry.space_group_name_H-M   'P 1'
#
loop_
_entity.id
_entity.type
_entity.pdbx_description
1 polymer ?
#
loop_
_entity_poly.entity_id
_entity_poly.type
_entity_poly.pdbx_seq_one_letter_code
_entity_poly.pdbx_strand_id
1 'polypeptide(L)' 'MSDIDWNAALERLETLFHESKINNEGTDIPDIVKAVLGDNADEEFIDLVMMAMEDSGKVTTAEIIEGIMKLHEWRLNQT' A
#
# COMPACT_ATOMS: atom_id res chain seq x y z
N MET A 1 -6.43 14.29 -8.81
CA MET A 1 -6.49 13.71 -7.46
C MET A 1 -6.99 12.31 -7.65
N SER A 2 -6.16 11.32 -7.35
CA SER A 2 -6.66 9.96 -7.21
C SER A 2 -7.78 9.96 -6.15
N ASP A 3 -8.93 9.33 -6.42
CA ASP A 3 -10.11 9.29 -5.54
C ASP A 3 -9.89 8.45 -4.25
N ILE A 4 -8.62 8.27 -3.85
CA ILE A 4 -8.25 7.47 -2.70
C ILE A 4 -8.28 8.37 -1.47
N ASP A 5 -9.21 8.09 -0.55
CA ASP A 5 -9.27 8.77 0.73
C ASP A 5 -8.11 8.32 1.62
N TRP A 6 -7.16 9.24 1.85
CA TRP A 6 -5.99 9.03 2.71
C TRP A 6 -6.36 8.52 4.11
N ASN A 7 -7.40 9.10 4.72
CA ASN A 7 -7.78 8.73 6.08
C ASN A 7 -8.35 7.31 6.11
N ALA A 8 -9.14 6.94 5.10
CA ALA A 8 -9.67 5.58 4.98
C ALA A 8 -8.55 4.57 4.70
N ALA A 9 -7.56 4.92 3.86
CA ALA A 9 -6.39 4.09 3.60
C ALA A 9 -5.56 3.88 4.88
N LEU A 10 -5.36 4.94 5.67
CA LEU A 10 -4.63 4.89 6.94
C LEU A 10 -5.33 3.98 7.95
N GLU A 11 -6.64 4.14 8.15
CA GLU A 11 -7.42 3.33 9.09
C GLU A 11 -7.37 1.84 8.73
N ARG A 12 -7.46 1.52 7.43
CA ARG A 12 -7.33 0.14 6.92
C ARG A 12 -5.93 -0.43 7.17
N LEU A 13 -4.88 0.35 6.89
CA LEU A 13 -3.49 -0.09 7.09
C LEU A 13 -3.17 -0.29 8.56
N GLU A 14 -3.63 0.62 9.43
CA GLU A 14 -3.44 0.49 10.88
C GLU A 14 -4.16 -0.73 11.44
N THR A 15 -5.37 -1.01 10.97
CA THR A 15 -6.12 -2.22 11.34
C THR A 15 -5.36 -3.48 10.92
N LEU A 16 -4.89 -3.52 9.66
CA LEU A 16 -4.11 -4.63 9.12
C LEU A 16 -2.83 -4.89 9.93
N PHE A 17 -2.08 -3.84 10.26
CA PHE A 17 -0.87 -3.96 11.10
C PHE A 17 -1.18 -4.32 12.55
N HIS A 18 -2.34 -3.93 13.07
CA HIS A 18 -2.77 -4.31 14.40
C HIS A 18 -3.11 -5.81 14.47
N GLU A 19 -3.86 -6.31 13.48
CA GLU A 19 -4.24 -7.71 13.36
C GLU A 19 -3.02 -8.61 13.13
N SER A 20 -2.12 -8.24 12.21
CA SER A 20 -0.90 -9.00 11.96
C SER A 20 -0.01 -9.08 13.21
N LYS A 21 0.11 -7.97 13.96
CA LYS A 21 0.83 -7.93 15.23
C LYS A 21 0.19 -8.82 16.30
N ILE A 22 -1.13 -8.88 16.38
CA ILE A 22 -1.86 -9.77 17.32
C ILE A 22 -1.61 -11.23 16.95
N ASN A 23 -1.64 -11.55 15.66
CA ASN A 23 -1.44 -12.91 15.15
C ASN A 23 0.04 -13.32 15.12
N ASN A 24 0.95 -12.40 15.42
CA ASN A 24 2.40 -12.56 15.30
C ASN A 24 2.83 -12.98 13.87
N GLU A 25 2.15 -12.42 12.88
CA GLU A 25 2.38 -12.61 11.46
C GLU A 25 2.97 -11.34 10.86
N GLY A 26 3.77 -11.50 9.79
CA GLY A 26 4.13 -10.38 8.93
C GLY A 26 2.91 -9.91 8.14
N THR A 27 2.97 -8.69 7.62
CA THR A 27 1.96 -8.21 6.67
C THR A 27 2.50 -8.33 5.26
N ASP A 28 1.80 -9.08 4.41
CA ASP A 28 2.20 -9.26 3.02
C ASP A 28 1.92 -7.98 2.21
N ILE A 29 2.84 -7.65 1.29
CA ILE A 29 2.74 -6.45 0.44
C ILE A 29 1.41 -6.39 -0.35
N PRO A 30 0.88 -7.48 -0.93
CA PRO A 30 -0.43 -7.46 -1.57
C PRO A 30 -1.56 -6.97 -0.66
N ASP A 31 -1.54 -7.32 0.63
CA ASP A 31 -2.57 -6.89 1.58
C ASP A 31 -2.42 -5.41 1.94
N ILE A 32 -1.17 -4.93 2.05
CA ILE A 32 -0.86 -3.50 2.22
C ILE A 32 -1.41 -2.70 1.03
N VAL A 33 -1.14 -3.15 -0.20
CA VAL A 33 -1.59 -2.47 -1.41
C VAL A 33 -3.13 -2.44 -1.48
N LYS A 34 -3.80 -3.56 -1.16
CA LYS A 34 -5.27 -3.62 -1.11
C LYS A 34 -5.86 -2.76 0.00
N ALA A 35 -5.21 -2.65 1.15
CA ALA A 35 -5.66 -1.76 2.21
C ALA A 35 -5.61 -0.28 1.77
N VAL A 36 -4.60 0.11 0.98
CA VAL A 36 -4.45 1.48 0.47
C VAL A 36 -5.36 1.77 -0.72
N LEU A 37 -5.36 0.93 -1.76
CA LEU A 37 -6.07 1.16 -3.02
C LEU A 37 -7.45 0.52 -3.10
N GLY A 38 -7.78 -0.38 -2.17
CA GLY A 38 -8.97 -1.24 -2.26
C GLY A 38 -8.87 -2.23 -3.42
N ASP A 39 -10.03 -2.55 -3.99
CA ASP A 39 -10.16 -3.48 -5.13
C ASP A 39 -9.59 -2.92 -6.46
N ASN A 40 -9.08 -1.68 -6.46
CA ASN A 40 -8.46 -1.07 -7.64
C ASN A 40 -7.01 -1.53 -7.87
N ALA A 41 -6.41 -2.26 -6.92
CA ALA A 41 -5.09 -2.82 -7.07
C ALA A 41 -5.12 -4.07 -7.96
N ASP A 42 -4.50 -4.00 -9.13
CA ASP A 42 -4.25 -5.17 -9.97
C ASP A 42 -2.90 -5.84 -9.65
N GLU A 43 -2.71 -7.06 -10.14
CA GLU A 43 -1.50 -7.86 -9.89
C GLU A 43 -0.23 -7.17 -10.41
N GLU A 44 -0.30 -6.51 -11.58
CA GLU A 44 0.83 -5.77 -12.15
C GLU A 44 1.30 -4.63 -11.24
N PHE A 45 0.36 -3.91 -10.63
CA PHE A 45 0.68 -2.84 -9.69
C PHE A 45 1.21 -3.40 -8.36
N ILE A 46 0.67 -4.52 -7.89
CA ILE A 46 1.19 -5.20 -6.69
C ILE A 46 2.66 -5.59 -6.91
N ASP A 47 3.00 -6.19 -8.06
CA ASP A 47 4.37 -6.55 -8.40
C ASP A 47 5.30 -5.32 -8.44
N LEU A 48 4.81 -4.21 -9.00
CA LEU A 48 5.55 -2.94 -9.02
C LEU A 48 5.85 -2.44 -7.60
N VAL A 49 4.87 -2.47 -6.71
CA VAL A 49 5.06 -2.06 -5.30
C VAL A 49 6.00 -3.02 -4.58
N MET A 50 5.91 -4.33 -4.83
CA MET A 50 6.82 -5.32 -4.25
C MET A 50 8.27 -5.01 -4.60
N MET A 51 8.56 -4.77 -5.89
CA MET A 51 9.91 -4.38 -6.34
C MET A 51 10.40 -3.08 -5.69
N ALA A 52 9.52 -2.08 -5.54
CA ALA A 52 9.87 -0.82 -4.89
C ALA A 52 10.14 -0.99 -3.38
N MET A 53 9.38 -1.86 -2.72
CA MET A 53 9.50 -2.10 -1.29
C MET A 53 10.70 -2.95 -0.91
N GLU A 54 11.15 -3.87 -1.77
CA GLU A 54 12.36 -4.68 -1.55
C GLU A 54 13.61 -3.82 -1.27
N ASP A 55 13.69 -2.63 -1.86
CA ASP A 55 14.80 -1.67 -1.68
C ASP A 55 14.51 -0.60 -0.60
N SER A 56 13.28 -0.53 -0.08
CA SER A 56 12.79 0.62 0.70
C SER A 56 13.27 0.67 2.16
N GLY A 57 13.90 -0.39 2.67
CA GLY A 57 14.38 -0.43 4.06
C GLY A 57 13.26 -0.30 5.10
N LYS A 58 13.49 0.46 6.18
CA LYS A 58 12.47 0.71 7.20
C LYS A 58 11.63 1.91 6.81
N VAL A 59 10.38 1.66 6.47
CA VAL A 59 9.38 2.67 6.13
C VAL A 59 8.27 2.73 7.18
N THR A 60 7.72 3.92 7.38
CA THR A 60 6.54 4.15 8.21
C THR A 60 5.24 3.89 7.44
N THR A 61 4.14 3.68 8.17
CA THR A 61 2.79 3.55 7.60
C THR A 61 2.45 4.70 6.65
N ALA A 62 2.78 5.94 7.03
CA ALA A 62 2.53 7.12 6.20
C ALA A 62 3.35 7.10 4.90
N GLU A 63 4.64 6.75 4.98
CA GLU A 63 5.51 6.65 3.80
C GLU A 63 5.05 5.53 2.85
N ILE A 64 4.52 4.43 3.40
CA ILE A 64 3.93 3.34 2.60
C ILE A 64 2.72 3.84 1.80
N ILE A 65 1.76 4.52 2.45
CA ILE A 65 0.56 5.03 1.78
C ILE A 65 0.96 6.07 0.72
N GLU A 66 1.84 6.99 1.08
CA GLU A 66 2.33 8.03 0.18
C GLU A 66 3.06 7.43 -1.03
N GLY A 67 3.93 6.44 -0.80
CA GLY A 67 4.65 5.73 -1.85
C GLY A 67 3.72 5.00 -2.82
N ILE A 68 2.75 4.25 -2.28
CA ILE A 68 1.75 3.54 -3.08
C ILE A 68 0.90 4.51 -3.91
N MET A 69 0.42 5.60 -3.30
CA MET A 69 -0.36 6.62 -4.02
C MET A 69 0.45 7.28 -5.13
N LYS A 70 1.70 7.67 -4.87
CA LYS A 70 2.58 8.28 -5.87
C LYS A 70 2.89 7.32 -7.03
N LEU A 71 3.12 6.04 -6.73
CA LEU A 71 3.32 5.02 -7.77
C LEU A 71 2.04 4.81 -8.60
N HIS A 72 0.88 4.80 -7.96
CA HIS A 72 -0.41 4.68 -8.64
C HIS A 72 -0.67 5.88 -9.57
N GLU A 73 -0.42 7.11 -9.08
CA GLU A 73 -0.52 8.32 -9.90
C GLU A 73 0.50 8.34 -11.04
N TRP A 74 1.74 7.90 -10.81
CA TRP A 74 2.74 7.78 -11.84
C TRP A 74 2.29 6.83 -12.96
N ARG A 75 1.72 5.66 -12.60
CA ARG A 75 1.20 4.68 -13.56
C ARG A 75 0.05 5.26 -14.38
N LEU A 76 -0.89 5.96 -13.76
CA LEU A 76 -1.99 6.63 -14.45
C LEU A 76 -1.48 7.69 -15.45
N ASN A 77 -0.40 8.40 -15.10
CA ASN A 77 0.22 9.40 -15.97
C ASN A 77 1.09 8.81 -17.10
N GLN A 78 1.30 7.48 -17.15
CA GLN A 78 1.96 6.83 -18.29
C GLN A 78 1.00 6.60 -19.48
N THR A 79 -0.30 6.87 -19.32
CA THR A 79 -1.35 6.64 -20.32
C THR A 79 -1.79 7.95 -20.96
#